data_AF-K9E673-F1
#
_entry.id   AF-K9E673-F1
#
_cell.length_a   1.000
_cell.length_b   1.000
_cell.length_c   1.000
_cell.angle_alpha   90.00
_cell.angle_beta   90.00
_cell.angle_gamma   90.00
#
_symmetry.space_group_name_H-M   'P 1'
#
loop_
_entity.id
_entity.type
_entity.pdbx_description
1 polymer ?
#
loop_
_entity_poly.entity_id
_entity_poly.type
_entity_poly.pdbx_seq_one_letter_code
_entity_poly.pdbx_strand_id
1 'polypeptide(L)'
;METYQVVIREYLEKKVEIEAETPSLAVCAVEEKYNNAEVVLSADNHSGTDIALSVGDKLCGKYLKKTLFRSFVDDKLKQMIPEIEYEEKMRLAFGSPDNAMFEFENHCKQPQATIPLKTKTK
;
A
#
# COMPACT_ATOMS: atom_id res chain seq x y z
N MET A 1 -15.31 35.63 3.33
CA MET A 1 -15.01 34.42 2.53
C MET A 1 -13.85 33.71 3.21
N GLU A 2 -13.89 32.39 3.30
CA GLU A 2 -12.80 31.58 3.87
C GLU A 2 -11.81 31.16 2.76
N THR A 3 -10.57 30.85 3.14
CA THR A 3 -9.53 30.34 2.23
C THR A 3 -9.23 28.89 2.58
N TYR A 4 -9.13 28.03 1.55
CA TYR A 4 -8.88 26.60 1.68
C TYR A 4 -7.60 26.19 0.95
N GLN A 5 -6.85 25.25 1.52
CA GLN A 5 -5.74 24.59 0.85
C GLN A 5 -6.24 23.31 0.17
N VAL A 6 -6.18 23.27 -1.15
CA VAL A 6 -6.53 22.09 -1.97
C VAL A 6 -5.23 21.50 -2.53
N VAL A 7 -5.13 20.17 -2.53
CA VAL A 7 -4.02 19.43 -3.14
C VAL A 7 -4.51 18.78 -4.42
N ILE A 8 -3.68 18.87 -5.47
CA ILE A 8 -3.81 18.11 -6.70
C ILE A 8 -2.64 17.12 -6.72
N ARG A 9 -2.94 15.82 -6.83
CA ARG A 9 -1.94 14.77 -7.02
C ARG A 9 -2.21 14.06 -8.33
N GLU A 10 -1.17 13.82 -9.09
CA GLU A 10 -1.22 12.98 -10.28
C GLU A 10 -0.43 11.70 -10.00
N TYR A 11 -1.00 10.59 -10.44
CA TYR A 11 -0.34 9.30 -10.44
C TYR A 11 0.09 9.01 -11.87
N LEU A 12 1.36 8.66 -12.03
CA LEU A 12 1.91 8.22 -13.29
C LEU A 12 2.24 6.74 -13.17
N GLU A 13 1.84 5.93 -14.15
CA GLU A 13 2.12 4.51 -14.20
C GLU A 13 2.69 4.10 -15.56
N LYS A 14 3.73 3.26 -15.52
CA LYS A 14 4.27 2.58 -16.70
C LYS A 14 4.56 1.14 -16.35
N LYS A 15 4.01 0.20 -17.13
CA LYS A 15 4.32 -1.23 -17.01
C LYS A 15 5.60 -1.54 -17.78
N VAL A 16 6.51 -2.26 -17.15
CA VAL A 16 7.81 -2.64 -17.69
C VAL A 16 7.97 -4.14 -17.53
N GLU A 17 8.31 -4.82 -18.60
CA GLU A 17 8.64 -6.24 -18.57
C GLU A 17 10.16 -6.40 -18.52
N ILE A 18 10.65 -7.24 -17.60
CA ILE A 18 12.07 -7.50 -17.41
C ILE A 18 12.29 -8.95 -16.96
N GLU A 19 13.37 -9.55 -17.42
CA GLU A 19 13.81 -10.88 -16.99
C GLU A 19 14.67 -10.76 -15.72
N ALA A 20 14.36 -11.55 -14.70
CA ALA A 20 15.13 -11.64 -13.46
C ALA A 20 14.90 -12.98 -12.75
N GLU A 21 15.83 -13.39 -11.89
CA GLU A 21 15.75 -14.66 -11.17
C GLU A 21 14.69 -14.68 -10.07
N THR A 22 14.39 -13.52 -9.48
CA THR A 22 13.40 -13.38 -8.40
C THR A 22 12.61 -12.07 -8.58
N PRO A 23 11.38 -11.97 -8.03
CA PRO A 23 10.60 -10.72 -8.08
C PRO A 23 11.35 -9.51 -7.52
N SER A 24 12.06 -9.68 -6.39
CA SER A 24 12.84 -8.59 -5.80
C SER A 24 13.99 -8.13 -6.70
N LEU A 25 14.66 -9.06 -7.41
CA LEU A 25 15.69 -8.68 -8.39
C LEU A 25 15.09 -7.96 -9.61
N ALA A 26 13.86 -8.31 -10.02
CA ALA A 26 13.14 -7.57 -11.07
C ALA A 26 12.86 -6.12 -10.64
N VAL A 27 12.41 -5.92 -9.40
CA VAL A 27 12.18 -4.58 -8.83
C VAL A 27 13.47 -3.78 -8.77
N CYS A 28 14.54 -4.33 -8.17
CA CYS A 28 15.86 -3.66 -8.10
C CYS A 28 16.38 -3.25 -9.49
N ALA A 29 16.26 -4.12 -10.49
CA ALA A 29 16.73 -3.82 -11.84
C ALA A 29 15.94 -2.67 -12.51
N VAL A 30 14.63 -2.55 -12.25
CA VAL A 30 13.83 -1.42 -12.73
C VAL A 30 14.14 -0.15 -11.95
N GLU A 31 14.36 -0.24 -10.64
CA GLU A 31 14.81 0.89 -9.81
C GLU A 31 16.14 1.46 -10.30
N GLU A 32 17.12 0.60 -10.60
CA GLU A 32 18.40 1.02 -11.20
C GLU A 32 18.20 1.75 -12.53
N LYS A 33 17.39 1.19 -13.43
CA LYS A 33 17.04 1.83 -14.71
C LYS A 33 16.33 3.17 -14.52
N TYR A 34 15.46 3.30 -13.52
CA TYR A 34 14.80 4.55 -13.19
C TYR A 34 15.80 5.59 -12.68
N ASN A 35 16.70 5.19 -11.77
CA ASN A 35 17.76 6.04 -11.22
C ASN A 35 18.76 6.50 -12.30
N ASN A 36 19.01 5.68 -13.31
CA ASN A 36 19.82 6.02 -14.48
C ASN A 36 19.07 6.81 -15.55
N ALA A 37 17.80 7.17 -15.31
CA ALA A 37 16.92 7.83 -16.26
C ALA A 37 16.68 7.05 -17.59
N GLU A 38 16.92 5.74 -17.60
CA GLU A 38 16.67 4.86 -18.76
C GLU A 38 15.18 4.53 -18.90
N VAL A 39 14.48 4.41 -17.76
CA VAL A 39 13.04 4.19 -17.68
C VAL A 39 12.43 5.26 -16.81
N VAL A 40 11.95 6.35 -17.42
CA VAL A 40 11.29 7.46 -16.73
C VAL A 40 9.83 7.59 -17.13
N LEU A 41 9.05 8.20 -16.23
CA LEU A 41 7.66 8.54 -16.48
C LEU A 41 7.55 9.99 -16.95
N SER A 42 6.55 10.25 -17.76
CA SER A 42 6.21 11.57 -18.29
C SER A 42 4.71 11.82 -18.13
N ALA A 43 4.23 12.99 -18.54
CA ALA A 43 2.80 13.31 -18.54
C ALA A 43 1.97 12.30 -19.36
N ASP A 44 2.57 11.67 -20.38
CA ASP A 44 1.90 10.64 -21.19
C ASP A 44 1.62 9.35 -20.41
N ASN A 45 2.24 9.18 -19.22
CA ASN A 45 2.04 8.04 -18.34
C ASN A 45 0.96 8.29 -17.28
N HIS A 46 0.13 9.32 -17.44
CA HIS A 46 -0.96 9.62 -16.52
C HIS A 46 -1.90 8.42 -16.31
N SER A 47 -2.10 8.04 -15.05
CA SER A 47 -2.99 6.95 -14.65
C SER A 47 -4.11 7.38 -13.71
N GLY A 48 -4.02 8.56 -13.11
CA GLY A 48 -5.07 9.10 -12.26
C GLY A 48 -4.78 10.47 -11.67
N THR A 49 -5.83 11.15 -11.21
CA THR A 49 -5.74 12.45 -10.53
C THR A 49 -6.61 12.43 -9.27
N ASP A 50 -6.04 12.88 -8.16
CA ASP A 50 -6.73 13.14 -6.89
C ASP A 50 -6.76 14.64 -6.62
N ILE A 51 -7.96 15.21 -6.43
CA ILE A 51 -8.16 16.61 -6.05
C ILE A 51 -8.96 16.64 -4.76
N ALA A 52 -8.29 16.99 -3.66
CA ALA A 52 -8.86 16.90 -2.33
C ALA A 52 -8.42 18.07 -1.44
N LEU A 53 -9.20 18.32 -0.38
CA LEU A 53 -8.78 19.23 0.68
C LEU A 53 -7.47 18.73 1.30
N SER A 54 -6.49 19.61 1.46
CA SER A 54 -5.22 19.29 2.10
C SER A 54 -5.46 18.83 3.54
N VAL A 55 -4.73 17.80 3.96
CA VAL A 55 -4.63 17.41 5.38
C VAL A 55 -4.03 18.57 6.21
N GLY A 56 -3.19 19.40 5.58
CA GLY A 56 -2.65 20.63 6.17
C GLY A 56 -3.61 21.82 6.19
N ASP A 57 -4.79 21.71 5.58
CA ASP A 57 -5.78 22.76 5.61
C ASP A 57 -6.28 23.04 7.04
N LYS A 58 -6.58 24.30 7.34
CA LYS A 58 -7.02 24.73 8.68
C LYS A 58 -8.30 24.00 9.12
N LEU A 59 -9.24 23.76 8.21
CA LEU A 59 -10.48 23.06 8.51
C LEU A 59 -10.20 21.58 8.78
N CYS A 60 -9.45 20.91 7.90
CA CYS A 60 -9.07 19.51 8.10
C CYS A 60 -8.35 19.31 9.43
N GLY A 61 -7.37 20.17 9.73
CA GLY A 61 -6.63 20.17 11.01
C GLY A 61 -7.51 20.37 12.24
N LYS A 62 -8.61 21.14 12.15
CA LYS A 62 -9.61 21.26 13.25
C LYS A 62 -10.34 19.94 13.49
N TYR A 63 -10.66 19.18 12.44
CA TYR A 63 -11.32 17.89 12.57
C TYR A 63 -10.37 16.80 13.08
N LEU A 64 -9.13 16.76 12.62
CA LEU A 64 -8.13 15.78 13.07
C LEU A 64 -7.81 15.88 14.58
N LYS A 65 -8.00 17.07 15.19
CA LYS A 65 -7.89 17.26 16.64
C LYS A 65 -9.06 16.65 17.43
N LYS A 66 -10.19 16.33 16.78
CA LYS A 66 -11.37 15.76 17.43
C LYS A 66 -11.22 14.24 17.51
N THR A 67 -11.15 13.70 18.73
CA THR A 67 -11.09 12.25 18.95
C THR A 67 -12.27 11.51 18.32
N LEU A 68 -13.49 12.04 18.43
CA LEU A 68 -14.67 11.45 17.80
C LEU A 68 -14.56 11.34 16.28
N PHE A 69 -13.93 12.32 15.61
CA PHE A 69 -13.75 12.25 14.17
C PHE A 69 -12.73 11.18 13.78
N ARG A 70 -11.62 11.07 14.51
CA ARG A 70 -10.62 10.02 14.28
C ARG A 70 -11.21 8.62 14.46
N SER A 71 -11.95 8.39 15.54
CA SER A 71 -12.64 7.11 15.77
C SER A 71 -13.67 6.81 14.67
N PHE A 72 -14.41 7.82 14.22
CA PHE A 72 -15.33 7.66 13.08
C PHE A 72 -14.62 7.23 11.80
N VAL A 73 -13.45 7.80 11.49
CA VAL A 73 -12.62 7.41 10.34
C VAL A 73 -12.09 5.99 10.51
N ASP A 74 -11.55 5.64 11.68
CA ASP A 74 -11.01 4.31 11.97
C ASP A 74 -12.08 3.22 11.82
N ASP A 75 -13.28 3.47 12.35
CA ASP A 75 -14.39 2.52 12.26
C ASP A 75 -14.87 2.35 10.83
N LYS A 76 -14.89 3.45 10.04
CA LYS A 76 -15.24 3.36 8.62
C LYS A 76 -14.19 2.59 7.82
N LEU A 77 -12.90 2.79 8.11
CA LEU A 77 -11.81 2.04 7.48
C LEU A 77 -11.93 0.55 7.78
N LYS A 78 -12.12 0.16 9.05
CA LYS A 78 -12.30 -1.25 9.45
C LYS A 78 -13.44 -1.94 8.72
N GLN A 79 -14.55 -1.22 8.49
CA GLN A 79 -15.69 -1.75 7.73
C GLN A 79 -15.36 -1.96 6.24
N MET A 80 -14.48 -1.15 5.66
CA MET A 80 -14.10 -1.24 4.26
C MET A 80 -13.04 -2.31 3.99
N ILE A 81 -12.17 -2.63 4.96
CA ILE A 81 -11.07 -3.59 4.80
C ILE A 81 -11.47 -4.89 4.07
N PRO A 82 -12.61 -5.55 4.37
CA PRO A 82 -13.02 -6.76 3.66
C PRO A 82 -13.17 -6.57 2.15
N GLU A 83 -13.67 -5.42 1.71
CA GLU A 83 -14.00 -5.09 0.31
C GLU A 83 -12.80 -4.58 -0.50
N ILE A 84 -11.69 -4.23 0.16
CA ILE A 84 -10.47 -3.77 -0.53
C ILE A 84 -9.84 -4.92 -1.31
N GLU A 85 -9.42 -4.67 -2.55
CA GLU A 85 -8.71 -5.64 -3.39
C GLU A 85 -7.38 -6.09 -2.75
N TYR A 86 -6.96 -7.33 -3.03
CA TYR A 86 -5.76 -7.88 -2.40
C TYR A 86 -4.48 -7.15 -2.76
N GLU A 87 -4.37 -6.59 -3.98
CA GLU A 87 -3.23 -5.75 -4.34
C GLU A 87 -3.06 -4.59 -3.37
N GLU A 88 -4.15 -3.86 -3.11
CA GLU A 88 -4.14 -2.72 -2.20
C GLU A 88 -3.90 -3.17 -0.75
N LYS A 89 -4.47 -4.30 -0.32
CA LYS A 89 -4.17 -4.89 1.00
C LYS A 89 -2.67 -5.21 1.15
N MET A 90 -2.03 -5.76 0.11
CA MET A 90 -0.60 -6.05 0.12
C MET A 90 0.22 -4.76 0.25
N ARG A 91 -0.11 -3.73 -0.53
CA ARG A 91 0.58 -2.43 -0.46
C ARG A 91 0.40 -1.75 0.90
N LEU A 92 -0.81 -1.76 1.46
CA LEU A 92 -1.09 -1.16 2.77
C LEU A 92 -0.39 -1.87 3.93
N ALA A 93 -0.29 -3.20 3.89
CA ALA A 93 0.27 -3.98 5.00
C ALA A 93 1.78 -4.23 4.89
N PHE A 94 2.30 -4.42 3.67
CA PHE A 94 3.69 -4.86 3.40
C PHE A 94 4.48 -3.86 2.52
N GLY A 95 3.86 -2.76 2.10
CA GLY A 95 4.48 -1.75 1.23
C GLY A 95 4.47 -2.12 -0.26
N SER A 96 4.65 -3.40 -0.60
CA SER A 96 4.64 -3.88 -1.99
C SER A 96 4.20 -5.35 -2.11
N PRO A 97 3.73 -5.78 -3.31
CA PRO A 97 3.40 -7.19 -3.55
C PRO A 97 4.58 -8.15 -3.36
N ASP A 98 5.79 -7.80 -3.80
CA ASP A 98 6.97 -8.66 -3.69
C ASP A 98 7.43 -8.83 -2.23
N ASN A 99 7.33 -7.78 -1.40
CA ASN A 99 7.57 -7.89 0.04
C ASN A 99 6.54 -8.82 0.71
N ALA A 100 5.26 -8.71 0.35
CA ALA A 100 4.22 -9.60 0.89
C ALA A 100 4.52 -11.07 0.56
N MET A 101 4.95 -11.37 -0.66
CA MET A 101 5.34 -12.72 -1.08
C MET A 101 6.58 -13.22 -0.31
N PHE A 102 7.61 -12.40 -0.20
CA PHE A 102 8.85 -12.73 0.51
C PHE A 102 8.58 -13.03 1.99
N GLU A 103 7.82 -12.17 2.67
CA GLU A 103 7.46 -12.38 4.06
C GLU A 103 6.64 -13.67 4.25
N PHE A 104 5.63 -13.90 3.40
CA PHE A 104 4.81 -15.11 3.47
C PHE A 104 5.65 -16.38 3.37
N GLU A 105 6.56 -16.46 2.38
CA GLU A 105 7.43 -17.62 2.22
C GLU A 105 8.33 -17.85 3.43
N ASN A 106 8.91 -16.80 4.00
CA ASN A 106 9.78 -16.92 5.17
C ASN A 106 9.02 -17.33 6.43
N HIS A 107 7.78 -16.87 6.59
CA HIS A 107 6.91 -17.33 7.67
C HIS A 107 6.50 -18.79 7.49
N CYS A 108 6.19 -19.23 6.26
CA CYS A 108 5.84 -20.62 5.96
C CYS A 108 7.02 -21.60 6.03
N LYS A 109 8.26 -21.12 5.88
CA LYS A 109 9.49 -21.91 6.05
C LYS A 109 9.84 -22.17 7.53
N GLN A 110 9.19 -21.50 8.49
CA GLN A 110 9.33 -21.84 9.91
C GLN A 110 8.50 -23.09 10.23
N PRO A 111 9.05 -24.12 10.91
CA PRO A 111 8.28 -25.30 11.28
C PRO A 111 7.13 -24.89 12.21
N GLN A 112 5.90 -25.06 11.75
CA GLN A 112 4.73 -24.95 12.60
C GLN A 112 4.90 -25.92 13.77
N ALA A 113 5.01 -25.41 15.00
CA ALA A 113 5.02 -26.24 16.19
C ALA A 113 3.71 -27.03 16.22
N THR A 114 3.79 -28.32 15.91
CA THR A 114 2.69 -29.27 15.99
C THR A 114 2.22 -29.34 17.44
N ILE A 115 1.06 -28.78 17.73
CA ILE A 115 0.35 -29.03 18.99
C ILE A 115 -0.09 -30.50 18.93
N PRO A 116 0.37 -31.41 19.81
CA PRO A 116 -0.07 -32.79 19.77
C PRO A 116 -1.56 -32.86 20.14
N LEU A 117 -2.38 -33.39 19.23
CA LEU A 117 -3.74 -33.80 19.55
C LEU A 117 -3.67 -34.83 20.69
N LYS A 118 -4.16 -34.44 21.87
CA LYS A 118 -4.50 -35.41 22.92
C LYS A 118 -5.64 -36.28 22.39
N THR A 119 -5.31 -37.46 21.90
CA THR A 119 -6.28 -38.55 21.71
C THR A 119 -6.87 -38.91 23.07
N LYS A 120 -8.16 -38.61 23.26
CA LYS A 120 -8.97 -39.25 24.30
C LYS A 120 -9.18 -40.70 23.88
N THR A 121 -8.66 -41.64 24.67
CA THR A 121 -9.09 -43.03 24.62
C THR A 121 -10.02 -43.28 25.80
N LYS A 122 -11.12 -43.98 25.51
CA LYS A 122 -12.28 -44.37 26.33
C LYS A 122 -12.04 -44.55 27.82
#